data_AF-A0A2D8UNB4-F1
#
_entry.id   AF-A0A2D8UNB4-F1
#
_cell.length_a   1.000
_cell.length_b   1.000
_cell.length_c   1.000
_cell.angle_alpha   90.00
_cell.angle_beta   90.00
_cell.angle_gamma   90.00
#
_symmetry.space_group_name_H-M   'P 1'
#
loop_
_entity.id
_entity.type
_entity.pdbx_description
1 polymer ?
#
loop_
_entity_poly.entity_id
_entity_poly.type
_entity_poly.pdbx_seq_one_letter_code
_entity_poly.pdbx_strand_id
1 'polypeptide(L)'
;MLLKKIKEFIPLGIVSFFSTVSIFISIWEGYVYDYRQIIALLLLGISILFFLSGSHFYKYFFAVVLLIVSFTPISFTAYVFNFSIGAFLIFLIHAFIFRKSLFDSLFSTFVKDEEEVINRKNKKGEFFKRNFSALEIVEINKKLEEDLVSEAKIALEELKYRKLNRET
;
A
#
# COMPACT_ATOMS: atom_id res chain seq x y z
N MET A 1 -20.48 -8.29 -14.45
CA MET A 1 -19.25 -9.07 -14.16
C MET A 1 -18.27 -9.05 -15.34
N LEU A 2 -18.72 -9.35 -16.58
CA LEU A 2 -17.91 -9.30 -17.80
C LEU A 2 -17.20 -7.95 -18.06
N LEU A 3 -17.92 -6.83 -17.96
CA LEU A 3 -17.36 -5.48 -18.15
C LEU A 3 -16.21 -5.14 -17.18
N LYS A 4 -16.24 -5.70 -15.96
CA LYS A 4 -15.16 -5.50 -14.97
C LYS A 4 -13.91 -6.29 -15.39
N LYS A 5 -14.07 -7.56 -15.76
CA LYS A 5 -12.97 -8.39 -16.26
C LYS A 5 -12.33 -7.82 -17.52
N ILE A 6 -13.12 -7.25 -18.43
CA ILE A 6 -12.61 -6.59 -19.65
C ILE A 6 -11.72 -5.40 -19.28
N LYS A 7 -12.19 -4.49 -18.41
CA LYS A 7 -11.40 -3.33 -17.96
C LYS A 7 -10.10 -3.76 -17.25
N GLU A 8 -10.19 -4.81 -16.45
CA GLU A 8 -9.06 -5.37 -15.71
C GLU A 8 -8.02 -6.04 -16.63
N PHE A 9 -8.43 -6.52 -17.81
CA PHE A 9 -7.56 -7.12 -18.82
C PHE A 9 -6.82 -6.08 -19.69
N ILE A 10 -7.37 -4.87 -19.86
CA ILE A 10 -6.82 -3.84 -20.77
C ILE A 10 -5.28 -3.69 -20.69
N PRO A 11 -4.68 -3.41 -19.51
CA PRO A 11 -3.24 -3.18 -19.44
C PRO A 11 -2.42 -4.44 -19.78
N LEU A 12 -2.87 -5.61 -19.34
CA LEU A 12 -2.22 -6.89 -19.65
C LEU A 12 -2.35 -7.24 -21.14
N GLY A 13 -3.53 -7.03 -21.72
CA GLY A 13 -3.82 -7.29 -23.12
C GLY A 13 -3.00 -6.42 -24.05
N ILE A 14 -2.82 -5.13 -23.73
CA ILE A 14 -1.97 -4.22 -24.49
C ILE A 14 -0.52 -4.73 -24.51
N VAL A 15 0.06 -5.02 -23.34
CA VAL A 15 1.44 -5.51 -23.26
C VAL A 15 1.59 -6.84 -23.98
N SER A 16 0.63 -7.74 -23.83
CA SER A 16 0.64 -9.06 -24.49
C SER A 16 0.58 -8.93 -26.01
N PHE A 17 -0.24 -8.02 -26.53
CA PHE A 17 -0.34 -7.75 -27.97
C PHE A 17 0.98 -7.25 -28.53
N PHE A 18 1.57 -6.20 -27.93
CA PHE A 18 2.86 -5.66 -28.37
C PHE A 18 3.99 -6.68 -28.26
N SER A 19 4.01 -7.48 -27.20
CA SER A 19 5.01 -8.54 -27.03
C SER A 19 4.88 -9.60 -28.13
N THR A 20 3.65 -10.00 -28.46
CA THR A 20 3.37 -10.99 -29.52
C THR A 20 3.81 -10.47 -30.88
N VAL A 21 3.41 -9.24 -31.24
CA VAL A 21 3.85 -8.60 -32.49
C VAL A 21 5.37 -8.52 -32.55
N SER A 22 6.03 -8.17 -31.45
CA SER A 22 7.49 -8.13 -31.40
C SER A 22 8.13 -9.51 -31.62
N ILE A 23 7.55 -10.59 -31.10
CA ILE A 23 8.05 -11.96 -31.33
C ILE A 23 7.98 -12.29 -32.82
N PHE A 24 6.87 -11.99 -33.49
CA PHE A 24 6.72 -12.22 -34.93
C PHE A 24 7.75 -11.46 -35.76
N ILE A 25 7.95 -10.16 -35.48
CA ILE A 25 8.95 -9.36 -36.20
C ILE A 25 10.37 -9.90 -35.94
N SER A 26 10.66 -10.32 -34.70
CA SER A 26 11.98 -10.86 -34.36
C SER A 26 12.28 -12.16 -35.10
N ILE A 27 11.29 -13.05 -35.24
CA ILE A 27 11.43 -14.28 -36.03
C ILE A 27 11.66 -13.93 -37.51
N TRP A 28 10.93 -12.95 -38.03
CA TRP A 28 11.05 -12.53 -39.44
C TRP A 28 12.43 -11.95 -39.77
N GLU A 29 12.98 -11.12 -38.88
CA GLU A 29 14.28 -10.48 -39.06
C GLU A 29 15.47 -11.33 -38.57
N GLY A 30 15.21 -12.52 -38.01
CA GLY A 30 16.26 -13.37 -37.45
C GLY A 30 16.92 -12.78 -36.19
N TYR A 31 16.22 -11.90 -35.49
CA TYR A 31 16.71 -11.29 -34.25
C TYR A 31 16.73 -12.31 -33.11
N VAL A 32 17.87 -12.41 -32.42
CA VAL A 32 18.04 -13.27 -31.26
C VAL A 32 17.80 -12.47 -29.98
N TYR A 33 16.86 -12.93 -29.17
CA TYR A 33 16.53 -12.32 -27.89
C TYR A 33 17.66 -12.47 -26.86
N ASP A 34 17.96 -11.38 -26.15
CA ASP A 34 18.86 -11.37 -25.01
C ASP A 34 18.18 -11.93 -23.74
N TYR A 35 18.97 -12.37 -22.75
CA TYR A 35 18.47 -12.94 -21.49
C TYR A 35 17.51 -11.99 -20.77
N ARG A 36 17.73 -10.68 -20.87
CA ARG A 36 16.87 -9.65 -20.28
C ARG A 36 15.46 -9.69 -20.84
N GLN A 37 15.33 -9.83 -22.16
CA GLN A 37 14.04 -9.87 -22.85
C GLN A 37 13.33 -11.20 -22.59
N ILE A 38 14.08 -12.30 -22.52
CA ILE A 38 13.54 -13.62 -22.14
C ILE A 38 12.92 -13.56 -20.73
N ILE A 39 13.62 -12.94 -19.77
CA ILE A 39 13.10 -12.74 -18.41
C ILE A 39 11.80 -11.91 -18.43
N ALA A 40 11.76 -10.83 -19.22
CA ALA A 40 10.56 -10.01 -19.37
C ALA A 40 9.35 -10.82 -19.87
N LEU A 41 9.56 -11.62 -20.92
CA LEU A 41 8.52 -12.45 -21.52
C LEU A 41 8.05 -13.55 -20.57
N LEU A 42 8.96 -14.15 -19.79
CA LEU A 42 8.59 -15.12 -18.75
C LEU A 42 7.73 -14.47 -17.65
N LEU A 43 8.13 -13.30 -17.14
CA LEU A 43 7.35 -12.56 -16.14
C LEU A 43 5.97 -12.16 -16.67
N LEU A 44 5.88 -11.79 -17.95
CA LEU A 44 4.62 -11.52 -18.62
C LEU A 44 3.77 -12.80 -18.71
N GLY A 45 4.37 -13.93 -19.09
CA GLY A 45 3.70 -15.23 -19.13
C GLY A 45 3.12 -15.64 -17.78
N ILE A 46 3.89 -15.49 -16.70
CA ILE A 46 3.43 -15.72 -15.32
C ILE A 46 2.26 -14.80 -14.97
N SER A 47 2.32 -13.53 -15.39
CA SER A 47 1.24 -12.57 -15.17
C SER A 47 -0.06 -12.98 -15.87
N ILE A 48 0.04 -13.52 -17.10
CA ILE A 48 -1.10 -14.06 -17.85
C ILE A 48 -1.69 -15.28 -17.14
N LEU A 49 -0.85 -16.20 -16.66
CA LEU A 49 -1.32 -17.38 -15.91
C LEU A 49 -2.06 -16.97 -14.63
N PHE A 50 -1.55 -16.02 -13.86
CA PHE A 50 -2.24 -15.52 -12.67
C PHE A 50 -3.57 -14.82 -13.00
N PHE A 51 -3.64 -14.09 -14.11
CA PHE A 51 -4.88 -13.49 -14.57
C PHE A 51 -5.92 -14.56 -14.95
N LEU A 52 -5.53 -15.58 -15.72
CA LEU A 52 -6.40 -16.68 -16.12
C LEU A 52 -6.89 -17.52 -14.94
N SER A 53 -6.03 -17.72 -13.93
CA SER A 53 -6.39 -18.40 -12.68
C SER A 53 -7.37 -17.58 -11.81
N GLY A 54 -7.67 -16.32 -12.17
CA GLY A 54 -8.54 -15.43 -11.40
C GLY A 54 -7.92 -14.96 -10.09
N SER A 55 -6.61 -15.11 -9.93
CA SER A 55 -5.90 -14.83 -8.68
C SER A 55 -5.84 -13.33 -8.40
N HIS A 56 -6.29 -12.87 -7.23
CA HIS A 56 -6.15 -11.46 -6.83
C HIS A 56 -4.68 -10.97 -6.83
N PHE A 57 -3.72 -11.90 -6.73
CA PHE A 57 -2.29 -11.60 -6.75
C PHE A 57 -1.80 -11.05 -8.09
N TYR A 58 -2.48 -11.33 -9.22
CA TYR A 58 -2.03 -10.85 -10.54
C TYR A 58 -1.91 -9.32 -10.55
N LYS A 59 -2.81 -8.61 -9.85
CA LYS A 59 -2.89 -7.15 -9.82
C LYS A 59 -1.61 -6.55 -9.27
N TYR A 60 -1.06 -7.16 -8.22
CA TYR A 60 0.15 -6.73 -7.54
C TYR A 60 1.39 -7.20 -8.30
N PHE A 61 1.42 -8.48 -8.68
CA PHE A 61 2.55 -9.06 -9.40
C PHE A 61 2.81 -8.33 -10.73
N PHE A 62 1.75 -8.11 -11.51
CA PHE A 62 1.87 -7.40 -12.79
C PHE A 62 2.28 -5.93 -12.61
N ALA A 63 1.81 -5.26 -11.55
CA ALA A 63 2.25 -3.90 -11.24
C ALA A 63 3.75 -3.83 -10.94
N VAL A 64 4.28 -4.80 -10.18
CA VAL A 64 5.71 -4.92 -9.89
C VAL A 64 6.51 -5.21 -11.16
N VAL A 65 6.03 -6.14 -11.99
CA VAL A 65 6.67 -6.47 -13.27
C VAL A 65 6.75 -5.24 -14.18
N LEU A 66 5.66 -4.48 -14.31
CA LEU A 66 5.65 -3.23 -15.09
C LEU A 66 6.64 -2.21 -14.53
N LEU A 67 6.70 -2.04 -13.21
CA LEU A 67 7.61 -1.11 -12.54
C LEU A 67 9.08 -1.51 -12.80
N ILE A 68 9.42 -2.80 -12.65
CA ILE A 68 10.77 -3.29 -12.94
C ILE A 68 11.14 -2.98 -14.39
N VAL A 69 10.27 -3.28 -15.36
CA VAL A 69 10.51 -3.01 -16.78
C VAL A 69 10.62 -1.51 -17.08
N SER A 70 9.93 -0.65 -16.33
CA SER A 70 10.05 0.81 -16.49
C SER A 70 11.42 1.37 -16.10
N PHE A 71 12.08 0.79 -15.10
CA PHE A 71 13.34 1.32 -14.53
C PHE A 71 14.58 0.51 -14.87
N THR A 72 14.43 -0.64 -15.54
CA THR A 72 15.54 -1.50 -15.95
C THR A 72 15.63 -1.55 -17.46
N PRO A 73 16.81 -1.90 -18.04
CA PRO A 73 16.96 -2.14 -19.47
C PRO A 73 16.31 -3.45 -19.94
N ILE A 74 15.33 -3.97 -19.18
CA ILE A 74 14.51 -5.13 -19.54
C ILE A 74 13.40 -4.61 -20.45
N SER A 75 13.12 -5.29 -21.57
CA SER A 75 12.03 -4.91 -22.48
C SER A 75 11.19 -6.10 -22.89
N PHE A 76 9.90 -5.84 -23.13
CA PHE A 76 8.97 -6.83 -23.69
C PHE A 76 9.07 -6.93 -25.22
N THR A 77 9.87 -6.07 -25.86
CA THR A 77 10.00 -5.95 -27.31
C THR A 77 11.46 -5.90 -27.75
N ALA A 78 11.77 -6.49 -28.91
CA ALA A 78 13.09 -6.50 -29.53
C ALA A 78 13.45 -5.15 -30.18
N TYR A 79 12.45 -4.44 -30.72
CA TYR A 79 12.66 -3.17 -31.41
C TYR A 79 12.56 -2.00 -30.43
N VAL A 80 13.61 -1.19 -30.46
CA VAL A 80 13.88 -0.01 -29.63
C VAL A 80 12.94 1.14 -30.02
N PHE A 81 11.67 1.05 -29.66
CA PHE A 81 11.10 2.23 -29.01
C PHE A 81 11.53 2.14 -27.55
N ASN A 82 11.85 3.28 -26.91
CA ASN A 82 12.14 3.35 -25.47
C ASN A 82 10.91 2.88 -24.68
N PHE A 83 10.70 1.55 -24.63
CA PHE A 83 9.51 0.92 -24.10
C PHE A 83 9.44 1.07 -22.58
N SER A 84 10.51 1.53 -21.94
CA SER A 84 10.55 1.97 -20.54
C SER A 84 9.48 3.03 -20.26
N ILE A 85 9.33 4.02 -21.15
CA ILE A 85 8.29 5.07 -21.03
C ILE A 85 6.90 4.45 -21.28
N GLY A 86 6.77 3.58 -22.28
CA GLY A 86 5.52 2.87 -22.58
C GLY A 86 5.05 1.99 -21.41
N ALA A 87 5.95 1.20 -20.84
CA ALA A 87 5.71 0.36 -19.67
C ALA A 87 5.32 1.21 -18.45
N PHE A 88 5.94 2.38 -18.27
CA PHE A 88 5.61 3.30 -17.20
C PHE A 88 4.20 3.89 -17.36
N LEU A 89 3.82 4.29 -18.59
CA LEU A 89 2.45 4.74 -18.87
C LEU A 89 1.42 3.63 -18.62
N ILE A 90 1.73 2.40 -19.02
CA ILE A 90 0.87 1.23 -18.76
C ILE A 90 0.79 0.95 -17.25
N PHE A 91 1.89 1.11 -16.52
CA PHE A 91 1.89 1.03 -15.06
C PHE A 91 0.94 2.06 -14.43
N LEU A 92 0.98 3.33 -14.89
CA LEU A 92 0.07 4.36 -14.39
C LEU A 92 -1.39 4.03 -14.67
N ILE A 93 -1.71 3.53 -15.88
CA ILE A 93 -3.07 3.09 -16.23
C ILE A 93 -3.50 1.93 -15.33
N HIS A 94 -2.62 0.93 -15.15
CA HIS A 94 -2.89 -0.22 -14.28
C HIS A 94 -3.11 0.23 -12.82
N ALA A 95 -2.24 1.06 -12.28
CA ALA A 95 -2.36 1.63 -10.94
C ALA A 95 -3.66 2.42 -10.77
N PHE A 96 -4.08 3.18 -11.78
CA PHE A 96 -5.34 3.92 -11.77
C PHE A 96 -6.57 2.99 -11.74
N ILE A 97 -6.57 1.92 -12.56
CA ILE A 97 -7.64 0.91 -12.59
C ILE A 97 -7.76 0.20 -11.24
N PHE A 98 -6.62 -0.16 -10.63
CA PHE A 98 -6.56 -0.92 -9.39
C PHE A 98 -6.39 -0.06 -8.13
N ARG A 99 -6.55 1.27 -8.23
CA ARG A 99 -6.22 2.21 -7.15
C ARG A 99 -6.81 1.82 -5.80
N LYS A 100 -8.08 1.43 -5.73
CA LYS A 100 -8.72 1.04 -4.46
C LYS A 100 -8.03 -0.19 -3.87
N SER A 101 -7.89 -1.26 -4.66
CA SER A 101 -7.24 -2.49 -4.19
C SER A 101 -5.78 -2.29 -3.77
N LEU A 102 -5.02 -1.49 -4.53
CA LEU A 102 -3.61 -1.22 -4.25
C LEU A 102 -3.45 -0.31 -3.02
N PHE A 103 -4.26 0.75 -2.91
CA PHE A 103 -4.23 1.66 -1.77
C PHE A 103 -4.76 0.99 -0.50
N ASP A 104 -5.87 0.26 -0.54
CA ASP A 104 -6.40 -0.43 0.62
C ASP A 104 -5.37 -1.41 1.19
N SER A 105 -4.62 -2.11 0.33
CA SER A 105 -3.54 -3.01 0.76
C SER A 105 -2.32 -2.28 1.31
N LEU A 106 -1.95 -1.10 0.77
CA LEU A 106 -0.80 -0.33 1.23
C LEU A 106 -1.09 0.43 2.54
N PHE A 107 -2.30 0.97 2.68
CA PHE A 107 -2.68 1.83 3.79
C PHE A 107 -3.38 1.10 4.94
N SER A 108 -3.92 -0.11 4.74
CA SER A 108 -4.50 -0.89 5.84
C SER A 108 -3.48 -1.27 6.92
N THR A 109 -2.19 -1.37 6.58
CA THR A 109 -1.11 -1.58 7.56
C THR A 109 -0.85 -0.31 8.37
N PHE A 110 -0.81 0.87 7.74
CA PHE A 110 -0.60 2.14 8.44
C PHE A 110 -1.77 2.53 9.34
N VAL A 111 -3.01 2.28 8.92
CA VAL A 111 -4.21 2.58 9.73
C VAL A 111 -4.26 1.71 10.99
N LYS A 112 -3.82 0.44 10.90
CA LYS A 112 -3.75 -0.44 12.07
C LYS A 112 -2.73 0.04 13.10
N ASP A 113 -1.57 0.54 12.67
CA ASP A 113 -0.54 1.05 13.59
C ASP A 113 -1.00 2.31 14.33
N GLU A 114 -1.68 3.25 13.64
CA GLU A 114 -2.20 4.46 14.30
C GLU A 114 -3.28 4.14 15.33
N GLU A 115 -4.24 3.29 14.99
CA GLU A 115 -5.32 2.90 15.89
C GLU A 115 -4.78 2.15 17.12
N GLU A 116 -3.76 1.30 16.93
CA GLU A 116 -3.11 0.59 18.04
C GLU A 116 -2.32 1.54 18.95
N VAL A 117 -1.63 2.54 18.39
CA VAL A 117 -0.92 3.58 19.15
C VAL A 117 -1.90 4.46 19.96
N ILE A 118 -3.02 4.87 19.36
CA ILE A 118 -4.06 5.64 20.04
C ILE A 118 -4.68 4.81 21.17
N ASN A 119 -4.99 3.54 20.92
CA ASN A 119 -5.58 2.66 21.92
C ASN A 119 -4.62 2.41 23.11
N ARG A 120 -3.31 2.28 22.85
CA ARG A 120 -2.29 2.18 23.92
C ARG A 120 -2.21 3.46 24.76
N LYS A 121 -2.22 4.64 24.15
CA LYS A 121 -2.23 5.93 24.88
C LYS A 121 -3.49 6.08 25.73
N ASN A 122 -4.66 5.77 25.17
CA ASN A 122 -5.94 5.84 25.89
C ASN A 122 -5.98 4.86 27.08
N LYS A 123 -5.50 3.62 26.92
CA LYS A 123 -5.40 2.65 28.02
C LYS A 123 -4.51 3.14 29.16
N LYS A 124 -3.39 3.80 28.87
CA LYS A 124 -2.52 4.40 29.90
C LYS A 124 -3.20 5.56 30.61
N GLY A 125 -3.87 6.45 29.87
CA GLY A 125 -4.66 7.54 30.47
C GLY A 125 -5.75 7.03 31.40
N GLU A 126 -6.51 6.03 30.96
CA GLU A 126 -7.55 5.37 31.79
C GLU A 126 -6.97 4.67 33.03
N PHE A 127 -5.80 4.04 32.91
CA PHE A 127 -5.10 3.45 34.05
C PHE A 127 -4.75 4.51 35.11
N PHE A 128 -4.20 5.65 34.71
CA PHE A 128 -3.89 6.74 35.64
C PHE A 128 -5.16 7.35 36.26
N LYS A 129 -6.23 7.55 35.46
CA LYS A 129 -7.51 8.03 35.98
C LYS A 129 -8.06 7.13 37.09
N ARG A 130 -7.98 5.81 36.94
CA ARG A 130 -8.42 4.86 37.98
C ARG A 130 -7.55 4.92 39.23
N ASN A 131 -6.24 5.02 39.07
CA ASN A 131 -5.32 5.07 40.21
C ASN A 131 -5.41 6.39 40.99
N PHE A 132 -5.80 7.48 40.32
CA PHE A 132 -5.90 8.80 40.92
C PHE A 132 -7.32 9.23 41.25
N SER A 133 -8.35 8.43 40.94
CA SER A 133 -9.75 8.80 41.16
C SER A 133 -10.09 9.06 42.63
N ALA A 134 -9.39 8.38 43.55
CA ALA A 134 -9.56 8.51 44.99
C ALA A 134 -8.90 9.76 45.59
N LEU A 135 -7.99 10.44 44.85
CA LEU A 135 -7.25 11.58 45.38
C LEU A 135 -8.13 12.82 45.54
N GLU A 136 -7.96 13.56 46.63
CA GLU A 136 -8.63 14.85 46.81
C GLU A 136 -8.02 15.95 45.93
N ILE A 137 -8.72 17.08 45.73
CA ILE A 137 -8.26 18.17 44.87
C ILE A 137 -6.89 18.71 45.32
N VAL A 138 -6.67 18.80 46.64
CA VAL A 138 -5.39 19.25 47.22
C VAL A 138 -4.27 18.27 46.87
N GLU A 139 -4.54 16.97 46.95
CA GLU A 139 -3.58 15.91 46.59
C GLU A 139 -3.31 15.86 45.08
N ILE A 140 -4.34 16.07 44.25
CA ILE A 140 -4.19 16.17 42.79
C ILE A 140 -3.27 17.33 42.42
N ASN A 141 -3.42 18.50 43.04
CA ASN A 141 -2.56 19.65 42.78
C ASN A 141 -1.10 19.36 43.17
N LYS A 142 -0.88 18.77 44.34
CA LYS A 142 0.46 18.37 44.77
C LYS A 142 1.10 17.36 43.81
N LYS A 143 0.32 16.41 43.29
CA LYS A 143 0.80 15.38 42.36
C LYS A 143 1.09 15.93 40.96
N LEU A 144 0.39 16.99 40.53
CA LEU A 144 0.66 17.68 39.27
C LEU A 144 2.00 18.44 39.27
N GLU A 145 2.52 18.81 40.44
CA GLU A 145 3.83 19.45 40.61
C GLU A 145 5.00 18.45 40.51
N GLU A 146 4.72 17.14 40.60
CA GLU A 146 5.74 16.09 40.45
C GLU A 146 6.12 15.87 38.97
N ASP A 147 7.30 15.28 38.75
CA ASP A 147 7.75 14.91 37.40
C ASP A 147 7.04 13.65 36.90
N LEU A 148 5.81 13.85 36.43
CA LEU A 148 4.96 12.81 35.88
C LEU A 148 5.04 12.74 34.35
N VAL A 149 4.86 11.53 33.82
CA VAL A 149 4.62 11.29 32.39
C VAL A 149 3.39 12.06 31.89
N SER A 150 3.42 12.49 30.64
CA SER A 150 2.40 13.39 30.06
C SER A 150 0.98 12.80 30.14
N GLU A 151 0.82 11.49 29.95
CA GLU A 151 -0.49 10.83 30.07
C GLU A 151 -1.06 10.89 31.50
N ALA A 152 -0.19 10.87 32.52
CA ALA A 152 -0.60 11.00 33.92
C ALA A 152 -1.01 12.43 34.27
N LYS A 153 -0.30 13.44 33.74
CA LYS A 153 -0.67 14.86 33.90
C LYS A 153 -2.03 15.15 33.28
N ILE A 154 -2.25 14.72 32.05
CA ILE A 154 -3.55 14.87 31.35
C ILE A 154 -4.68 14.19 32.14
N ALA A 155 -4.44 12.97 32.65
CA ALA A 155 -5.43 12.27 33.47
C ALA A 155 -5.77 13.02 34.77
N LEU A 156 -4.77 13.59 35.45
CA LEU A 156 -4.96 14.36 36.68
C LEU A 156 -5.69 15.69 36.44
N GLU A 157 -5.37 16.41 35.36
CA GLU A 157 -6.07 17.63 34.96
C GLU A 157 -7.55 17.36 34.65
N GLU A 158 -7.84 16.28 33.93
CA GLU A 158 -9.23 15.89 33.62
C GLU A 158 -10.01 15.50 34.89
N LEU A 159 -9.37 14.79 35.84
CA LEU A 159 -9.97 14.47 37.13
C LEU A 159 -10.23 15.72 37.98
N LYS A 160 -9.27 16.65 38.02
CA LYS A 160 -9.42 17.95 38.71
C LYS A 160 -10.62 18.71 38.17
N TYR A 161 -10.72 18.84 36.85
CA TYR A 161 -11.84 19.51 36.18
C TYR A 161 -13.19 18.87 36.50
N ARG A 162 -13.28 17.53 36.44
CA ARG A 162 -14.53 16.79 36.76
C ARG A 162 -14.97 16.97 38.20
N LYS A 163 -14.04 17.02 39.16
CA LYS A 163 -14.37 17.20 40.58
C LYS A 163 -14.81 18.63 40.89
N LEU A 164 -14.11 19.62 40.34
CA LEU A 164 -14.47 21.04 40.49
C LEU A 164 -15.90 21.32 39.99
N ASN A 165 -16.28 20.73 38.86
CA ASN A 165 -17.61 20.88 38.26
C ASN A 165 -18.71 20.04 38.94
N ARG A 166 -18.38 19.13 39.86
CA ARG A 166 -19.35 18.37 40.66
C ARG A 166 -19.64 19.02 42.03
N GLU A 167 -18.78 19.95 42.45
CA GLU A 167 -18.87 20.67 43.72
C GLU A 167 -19.61 22.03 43.59
N THR A 168 -19.94 22.45 42.36
CA THR A 168 -20.85 23.55 42.01
C THR A 168 -22.22 23.03 41.59
#